data_AF-A0A0D2MS36-F1
#
_entry.id   AF-A0A0D2MS36-F1
#
_cell.length_a   1.000
_cell.length_b   1.000
_cell.length_c   1.000
_cell.angle_alpha   90.00
_cell.angle_beta   90.00
_cell.angle_gamma   90.00
#
_symmetry.space_group_name_H-M   'P 1'
#
loop_
_entity.id
_entity.type
_entity.pdbx_description
1 polymer ?
#
loop_
_entity_poly.entity_id
_entity_poly.type
_entity_poly.pdbx_seq_one_letter_code
_entity_poly.pdbx_strand_id
1 'polypeptide(L)'
;MARLQGAALILALMPGLVLAYYMPGTYPQEFWAGDTLNVPTPPHLPPLPQPFCKPPEGVKRVANTANLGTILQGLRIENSPYNFTVNVREEGKNACGAGGAAPPLTKQDVGLLKKMINGEYTVNMILDNLPVTMQDLTSDNEEVRPGFDIGYQDGDKYFVFNHLRFNVLVHATHGEYLRARQGVDGASLGSIDARKLLAAAGVGRGAAEAAAEAAAEAIGRQLMAAGGLAKEQRMPAPGEQLYMVVGFEVMPCSIKRKKGKPIDNLDCGIDADRPPEPQEIKEGEEVVYTYDVYWQPSDTRWASRWDAYLRMPGGKVHWFSILNSLLIVLVMASLVATILIRTVRRDLAKYEQLMVDGPTDMREEAGWKLLTGDVFRAPEHPQALCVYVGSGTQVMCVTFVTLVLATLGFLSPASRGALLTTTFITYVLMSVVAGAVAVFLWGQ
;
A
#
# COMPACT_ATOMS: atom_id res chain seq x y z
N MET A 1 -11.92 -36.43 -21.89
CA MET A 1 -13.04 -35.75 -21.19
C MET A 1 -13.03 -35.96 -19.68
N ALA A 2 -12.85 -37.18 -19.16
CA ALA A 2 -12.86 -37.44 -17.71
C ALA A 2 -11.79 -36.68 -16.87
N ARG A 3 -10.60 -36.43 -17.43
CA ARG A 3 -9.53 -35.65 -16.75
C ARG A 3 -9.83 -34.14 -16.66
N LEU A 4 -10.56 -33.59 -17.63
CA LEU A 4 -11.00 -32.18 -17.61
C LEU A 4 -12.13 -31.97 -16.59
N GLN A 5 -13.03 -32.97 -16.45
CA GLN A 5 -14.11 -32.94 -15.46
C GLN A 5 -13.56 -33.07 -14.02
N GLY A 6 -12.52 -33.89 -13.80
CA GLY A 6 -11.85 -33.98 -12.50
C GLY A 6 -11.15 -32.68 -12.08
N ALA A 7 -10.46 -32.02 -13.01
CA ALA A 7 -9.83 -30.72 -12.75
C ALA A 7 -10.86 -29.61 -12.50
N ALA A 8 -11.98 -29.59 -13.25
CA ALA A 8 -13.08 -28.66 -13.04
C ALA A 8 -13.80 -28.89 -11.70
N LEU A 9 -13.93 -30.14 -11.24
CA LEU A 9 -14.52 -30.47 -9.95
C LEU A 9 -13.63 -30.01 -8.78
N ILE A 10 -12.31 -30.16 -8.91
CA ILE A 10 -11.34 -29.67 -7.92
C ILE A 10 -11.35 -28.13 -7.88
N LEU A 11 -11.40 -27.46 -9.05
CA LEU A 11 -11.51 -26.00 -9.13
C LEU A 11 -12.85 -25.48 -8.57
N ALA A 12 -13.93 -26.25 -8.71
CA ALA A 12 -15.26 -25.93 -8.16
C ALA A 12 -15.41 -26.26 -6.66
N LEU A 13 -14.53 -27.09 -6.09
CA LEU A 13 -14.47 -27.41 -4.65
C LEU A 13 -13.56 -26.48 -3.85
N MET A 14 -12.65 -25.75 -4.50
CA MET A 14 -11.79 -24.73 -3.87
C MET A 14 -12.52 -23.57 -3.16
N PRO A 15 -13.73 -23.11 -3.54
CA PRO A 15 -14.42 -22.04 -2.81
C PRO A 15 -14.84 -22.44 -1.38
N GLY A 16 -14.99 -23.75 -1.10
CA GLY A 16 -15.49 -24.25 0.19
C GLY A 16 -14.47 -24.29 1.32
N LEU A 17 -13.17 -24.10 1.02
CA LEU A 17 -12.07 -24.15 1.99
C LEU A 17 -11.32 -22.81 2.10
N VAL A 18 -11.87 -21.73 1.54
CA VAL A 18 -11.30 -20.39 1.72
C VAL A 18 -11.62 -19.93 3.14
N LEU A 19 -10.77 -20.27 4.11
CA LEU A 19 -10.65 -19.45 5.31
C LEU A 19 -10.23 -18.06 4.82
N ALA A 20 -11.13 -17.09 4.94
CA ALA A 20 -10.81 -15.69 4.68
C ALA A 20 -9.69 -15.28 5.63
N TYR A 21 -8.46 -15.23 5.11
CA TYR A 21 -7.29 -14.86 5.89
C TYR A 21 -7.24 -13.33 6.01
N TYR A 22 -7.30 -12.83 7.24
CA TYR A 22 -7.19 -11.42 7.55
C TYR A 22 -5.81 -10.90 7.15
N MET A 23 -5.76 -9.97 6.19
CA MET A 23 -4.51 -9.30 5.82
C MET A 23 -4.37 -8.02 6.66
N PRO A 24 -3.41 -7.95 7.60
CA PRO A 24 -3.25 -6.80 8.49
C PRO A 24 -3.08 -5.50 7.70
N GLY A 25 -3.78 -4.44 8.13
CA GLY A 25 -3.66 -3.10 7.56
C GLY A 25 -4.52 -2.81 6.32
N THR A 26 -5.43 -3.72 5.93
CA THR A 26 -6.32 -3.53 4.76
C THR A 26 -7.80 -3.37 5.11
N TYR A 27 -8.22 -3.81 6.30
CA TYR A 27 -9.61 -3.76 6.76
C TYR A 27 -9.91 -2.45 7.53
N PRO A 28 -11.14 -1.89 7.45
CA PRO A 28 -11.54 -0.73 8.24
C PRO A 28 -11.30 -0.95 9.75
N GLN A 29 -10.72 0.04 10.40
CA GLN A 29 -10.60 0.09 11.85
C GLN A 29 -11.61 1.08 12.42
N GLU A 30 -12.40 0.61 13.39
CA GLU A 30 -13.32 1.44 14.17
C GLU A 30 -12.70 1.68 15.54
N PHE A 31 -12.73 2.92 16.01
CA PHE A 31 -12.14 3.35 17.28
C PHE A 31 -13.23 3.85 18.24
N TRP A 32 -13.01 3.66 19.54
CA TRP A 32 -13.88 4.22 20.56
C TRP A 32 -13.51 5.67 20.84
N ALA A 33 -14.49 6.48 21.25
CA ALA A 33 -14.19 7.79 21.83
C ALA A 33 -13.25 7.62 23.04
N GLY A 34 -12.19 8.42 23.07
CA GLY A 34 -11.14 8.37 24.10
C GLY A 34 -10.05 7.31 23.88
N ASP A 35 -10.11 6.49 22.83
CA ASP A 35 -8.97 5.64 22.47
C ASP A 35 -7.77 6.49 22.05
N THR A 36 -6.56 6.02 22.35
CA THR A 36 -5.32 6.69 21.98
C THR A 36 -4.82 6.20 20.63
N LEU A 37 -4.70 7.09 19.65
CA LEU A 37 -4.10 6.83 18.35
C LEU A 37 -2.67 7.38 18.29
N ASN A 38 -1.75 6.53 17.86
CA ASN A 38 -0.39 6.96 17.54
C ASN A 38 -0.34 7.38 16.08
N VAL A 39 0.38 8.47 15.80
CA VAL A 39 0.59 8.97 14.42
C VAL A 39 1.96 8.51 13.93
N PRO A 40 2.11 7.37 13.27
CA PRO A 40 3.39 6.97 12.74
C PRO A 40 3.90 7.89 11.62
N THR A 41 5.22 7.97 11.49
CA THR A 41 5.91 8.66 10.40
C THR A 41 6.68 7.65 9.54
N PRO A 42 6.48 7.61 8.21
CA PRO A 42 7.30 6.80 7.33
C PRO A 42 8.74 7.35 7.29
N PRO A 43 9.74 6.48 7.06
CA PRO A 43 11.12 6.89 7.02
C PRO A 43 11.40 7.44 5.62
N HIS A 44 11.70 8.72 5.52
CA HIS A 44 12.40 9.25 4.36
C HIS A 44 13.68 9.91 4.86
N LEU A 45 14.81 9.58 4.23
CA LEU A 45 16.18 10.01 4.58
C LEU A 45 16.27 11.49 5.02
N PRO A 46 17.13 11.89 5.99
CA PRO A 46 17.69 11.17 7.14
C PRO A 46 16.65 11.07 8.28
N PRO A 47 16.89 10.31 9.37
CA PRO A 47 16.10 10.49 10.60
C PRO A 47 16.11 11.98 10.93
N LEU A 48 14.92 12.59 11.09
CA LEU A 48 14.77 14.01 11.43
C LEU A 48 15.86 14.35 12.46
N PRO A 49 16.89 15.10 12.06
CA PRO A 49 18.02 15.36 12.95
C PRO A 49 17.52 16.12 14.16
N GLN A 50 18.28 16.12 15.27
CA GLN A 50 18.14 17.18 16.27
C GLN A 50 18.16 18.50 15.48
N PRO A 51 17.02 19.20 15.40
CA PRO A 51 16.25 19.68 16.54
C PRO A 51 14.80 19.18 16.65
N PHE A 52 14.40 18.16 15.89
CA PHE A 52 13.05 17.60 16.04
C PHE A 52 12.92 16.71 17.26
N CYS A 53 11.72 16.68 17.84
CA CYS A 53 11.49 15.99 19.10
C CYS A 53 11.37 14.48 18.92
N LYS A 54 12.16 13.76 19.71
CA LYS A 54 12.08 12.30 19.77
C LYS A 54 10.94 11.89 20.70
N PRO A 55 10.20 10.82 20.37
CA PRO A 55 9.19 10.28 21.27
C PRO A 55 9.81 9.89 22.63
N PRO A 56 9.08 10.03 23.74
CA PRO A 56 9.59 9.79 25.09
C PRO A 56 10.06 8.34 25.30
N GLU A 57 9.48 7.40 24.56
CA GLU A 57 9.84 5.97 24.60
C GLU A 57 11.01 5.60 23.68
N GLY A 58 11.59 6.57 22.97
CA GLY A 58 12.55 6.34 21.90
C GLY A 58 11.89 5.92 20.59
N VAL A 59 12.68 5.98 19.53
CA VAL A 59 12.24 5.63 18.17
C VAL A 59 12.15 4.11 18.05
N LYS A 60 10.93 3.59 17.95
CA LYS A 60 10.59 2.18 17.80
C LYS A 60 9.88 1.98 16.47
N ARG A 61 10.09 0.79 15.87
CA ARG A 61 9.35 0.39 14.67
C ARG A 61 7.92 0.01 15.04
N VAL A 62 6.96 0.53 14.29
CA VAL A 62 5.55 0.20 14.47
C VAL A 62 5.20 -0.96 13.54
N ALA A 63 5.00 -2.16 14.12
CA ALA A 63 4.67 -3.36 13.34
C ALA A 63 3.20 -3.41 12.90
N ASN A 64 2.29 -2.79 13.68
CA ASN A 64 0.84 -2.98 13.54
C ASN A 64 0.20 -2.24 12.36
N THR A 65 0.93 -1.31 11.73
CA THR A 65 0.46 -0.51 10.58
C THR A 65 1.08 -0.96 9.25
N ALA A 66 1.95 -1.98 9.27
CA ALA A 66 2.63 -2.44 8.06
C ALA A 66 1.79 -3.49 7.33
N ASN A 67 1.29 -3.15 6.15
CA ASN A 67 0.76 -4.14 5.22
C ASN A 67 1.91 -4.91 4.54
N LEU A 68 1.65 -6.11 4.04
CA LEU A 68 2.69 -6.97 3.43
C LEU A 68 3.46 -6.25 2.31
N GLY A 69 2.81 -5.38 1.54
CA GLY A 69 3.47 -4.61 0.48
C GLY A 69 4.45 -3.57 1.00
N THR A 70 4.14 -2.87 2.10
CA THR A 70 5.05 -1.91 2.75
C THR A 70 6.27 -2.60 3.36
N ILE A 71 6.09 -3.81 3.90
CA ILE A 71 7.19 -4.65 4.40
C ILE A 71 8.13 -5.02 3.26
N LEU A 72 7.58 -5.46 2.12
CA LEU A 72 8.37 -5.83 0.94
C LEU A 72 9.07 -4.65 0.28
N GLN A 73 8.48 -3.45 0.34
CA GLN A 73 9.12 -2.20 -0.11
C GLN A 73 10.23 -1.73 0.85
N GLY A 74 10.41 -2.38 2.01
CA GLY A 74 11.41 -1.99 3.00
C GLY A 74 11.10 -0.67 3.71
N LEU A 75 9.84 -0.20 3.67
CA LEU A 75 9.42 1.02 4.34
C LEU A 75 9.37 0.76 5.86
N ARG A 76 10.27 1.40 6.61
CA ARG A 76 10.38 1.28 8.08
C ARG A 76 9.54 2.34 8.81
N ILE A 77 8.28 2.06 9.07
CA ILE A 77 7.42 2.99 9.79
C ILE A 77 7.88 3.13 11.26
N GLU A 78 8.14 4.37 11.69
CA GLU A 78 8.60 4.70 13.04
C GLU A 78 7.51 5.45 13.80
N ASN A 79 7.52 5.35 15.14
CA ASN A 79 6.61 6.11 15.99
C ASN A 79 7.00 7.60 16.03
N SER A 80 6.00 8.46 16.10
CA SER A 80 6.19 9.89 16.32
C SER A 80 5.83 10.27 17.76
N PRO A 81 6.15 11.50 18.22
CA PRO A 81 5.74 11.99 19.53
C PRO A 81 4.26 12.41 19.62
N TYR A 82 3.51 12.35 18.53
CA TYR A 82 2.12 12.81 18.48
C TYR A 82 1.16 11.67 18.85
N ASN A 83 0.40 11.88 19.92
CA ASN A 83 -0.61 10.95 20.42
C ASN A 83 -1.96 11.66 20.50
N PHE A 84 -2.93 11.14 19.76
CA PHE A 84 -4.27 11.71 19.68
C PHE A 84 -5.24 10.90 20.54
N THR A 85 -6.19 11.56 21.20
CA THR A 85 -7.34 10.89 21.82
C THR A 85 -8.56 11.07 20.93
N VAL A 86 -9.22 9.96 20.59
CA VAL A 86 -10.31 9.94 19.61
C VAL A 86 -11.50 10.76 20.11
N ASN A 87 -12.00 11.66 19.25
CA ASN A 87 -13.17 12.51 19.51
C ASN A 87 -13.04 13.39 20.77
N VAL A 88 -11.82 13.78 21.11
CA VAL A 88 -11.53 14.73 22.20
C VAL A 88 -10.70 15.87 21.62
N ARG A 89 -11.16 17.11 21.83
CA ARG A 89 -10.43 18.31 21.43
C ARG A 89 -9.26 18.52 22.37
N GLU A 90 -8.06 18.61 21.81
CA GLU A 90 -6.83 18.79 22.56
C GLU A 90 -6.10 20.04 22.04
N GLU A 91 -5.71 20.94 22.92
CA GLU A 91 -5.07 22.20 22.56
C GLU A 91 -3.77 22.40 23.33
N GLY A 92 -2.76 22.94 22.66
CA GLY A 92 -1.47 23.29 23.24
C GLY A 92 -0.70 22.11 23.81
N LYS A 93 -0.89 20.90 23.26
CA LYS A 93 -0.12 19.74 23.70
C LYS A 93 1.33 19.88 23.28
N ASN A 94 2.23 19.52 24.19
CA ASN A 94 3.67 19.53 23.93
C ASN A 94 4.06 18.25 23.16
N ALA A 95 4.78 18.40 22.05
CA ALA A 95 5.34 17.26 21.31
C ALA A 95 6.63 16.74 21.96
N CYS A 96 7.39 17.60 22.63
CA CYS A 96 8.65 17.23 23.28
C CYS A 96 8.44 16.91 24.77
N GLY A 97 9.38 16.17 25.36
CA GLY A 97 9.44 15.90 26.81
C GLY A 97 9.52 17.16 27.68
N ALA A 98 9.69 16.98 29.00
CA ALA A 98 9.59 18.01 30.06
C ALA A 98 9.81 19.49 29.58
N GLY A 99 8.71 20.18 29.29
CA GLY A 99 8.68 21.60 28.89
C GLY A 99 8.42 21.89 27.40
N GLY A 100 8.31 20.88 26.54
CA GLY A 100 7.89 21.02 25.15
C GLY A 100 8.93 21.63 24.19
N ALA A 101 10.16 21.84 24.66
CA ALA A 101 11.23 22.43 23.87
C ALA A 101 12.26 21.40 23.40
N ALA A 102 12.70 21.57 22.15
CA ALA A 102 13.88 20.94 21.63
C ALA A 102 15.16 21.52 22.28
N PRO A 103 16.28 20.78 22.27
CA PRO A 103 17.59 21.33 22.60
C PRO A 103 17.88 22.61 21.80
N PRO A 104 18.67 23.55 22.36
CA PRO A 104 19.03 24.78 21.65
C PRO A 104 19.73 24.46 20.33
N LEU A 105 19.37 25.19 19.29
CA LEU A 105 19.84 24.97 17.92
C LEU A 105 21.35 25.18 17.80
N THR A 106 22.07 24.19 17.28
CA THR A 106 23.49 24.32 16.93
C THR A 106 23.67 24.94 15.53
N LYS A 107 24.88 25.42 15.20
CA LYS A 107 25.20 25.91 13.83
C LYS A 107 24.91 24.87 12.74
N GLN A 108 25.15 23.59 13.04
CA GLN A 108 24.90 22.49 12.11
C GLN A 108 23.40 22.33 11.88
N ASP A 109 22.59 22.38 12.94
CA ASP A 109 21.13 22.24 12.87
C ASP A 109 20.51 23.40 12.09
N VAL A 110 20.98 24.63 12.31
CA VAL A 110 20.55 25.81 11.55
C VAL A 110 20.86 25.65 10.07
N GLY A 111 22.09 25.24 9.73
CA GLY A 111 22.49 25.01 8.33
C GLY A 111 21.67 23.91 7.66
N LEU A 112 21.34 22.85 8.40
CA LEU A 112 20.55 21.73 7.93
C LEU A 112 19.07 22.09 7.73
N LEU A 113 18.46 22.81 8.67
CA LEU A 113 17.09 23.31 8.53
C LEU A 113 16.96 24.26 7.34
N LYS A 114 17.93 25.18 7.14
CA LYS A 114 17.95 26.05 5.96
C LYS A 114 18.04 25.25 4.66
N LYS A 115 18.88 24.20 4.63
CA LYS A 115 18.99 23.31 3.48
C LYS A 115 17.69 22.54 3.21
N MET A 116 16.99 22.11 4.26
CA MET A 116 15.71 21.42 4.14
C MET A 116 14.60 22.35 3.65
N ILE A 117 14.53 23.58 4.16
CA ILE A 117 13.56 24.59 3.72
C ILE A 117 13.80 24.96 2.26
N ASN A 118 15.05 25.23 1.86
CA ASN A 118 15.40 25.53 0.47
C ASN A 118 15.22 24.34 -0.48
N GLY A 119 15.24 23.12 0.07
CA GLY A 119 14.99 21.89 -0.66
C GLY A 119 13.53 21.47 -0.66
N GLU A 120 12.61 22.31 -0.19
CA GLU A 120 11.16 22.04 -0.09
C GLU A 120 10.89 20.68 0.59
N TYR A 121 11.62 20.40 1.66
CA TYR A 121 11.49 19.12 2.36
C TYR A 121 10.13 19.04 3.05
N THR A 122 9.37 17.99 2.69
CA THR A 122 8.05 17.71 3.25
C THR A 122 8.10 16.62 4.32
N VAL A 123 7.49 16.90 5.46
CA VAL A 123 7.28 15.95 6.54
C VAL A 123 6.01 15.15 6.24
N ASN A 124 6.16 13.83 6.18
CA ASN A 124 5.06 12.91 5.97
C ASN A 124 4.64 12.26 7.29
N MET A 125 3.34 12.24 7.55
CA MET A 125 2.72 11.56 8.69
C MET A 125 1.57 10.69 8.19
N ILE A 126 1.24 9.63 8.94
CA ILE A 126 0.18 8.69 8.58
C ILE A 126 -0.74 8.48 9.78
N LEU A 127 -2.05 8.48 9.53
CA LEU A 127 -3.07 8.09 10.50
C LEU A 127 -4.04 7.12 9.83
N ASP A 128 -4.20 5.90 10.36
CA ASP A 128 -5.04 4.83 9.78
C ASP A 128 -4.84 4.61 8.26
N ASN A 129 -3.57 4.57 7.83
CA ASN A 129 -3.10 4.49 6.43
C ASN A 129 -3.34 5.72 5.56
N LEU A 130 -3.99 6.78 6.05
CA LEU A 130 -4.16 8.03 5.32
C LEU A 130 -2.96 8.95 5.53
N PRO A 131 -2.40 9.55 4.45
CA PRO A 131 -1.37 10.54 4.58
C PRO A 131 -1.93 11.86 5.11
N VAL A 132 -1.13 12.58 5.88
CA VAL A 132 -1.44 13.97 6.23
C VAL A 132 -1.39 14.86 4.98
N THR A 133 -2.20 15.91 4.93
CA THR A 133 -2.13 16.95 3.89
C THR A 133 -2.37 18.33 4.47
N MET A 134 -1.81 19.38 3.85
CA MET A 134 -2.09 20.78 4.20
C MET A 134 -3.40 21.32 3.62
N GLN A 135 -4.06 20.54 2.77
CA GLN A 135 -5.23 20.99 2.03
C GLN A 135 -6.51 20.53 2.69
N ASP A 136 -7.54 21.37 2.59
CA ASP A 136 -8.89 21.04 3.03
C ASP A 136 -9.48 19.93 2.16
N LEU A 137 -9.72 18.75 2.71
CA LEU A 137 -10.24 17.60 1.99
C LEU A 137 -11.74 17.75 1.67
N THR A 138 -12.43 18.69 2.31
CA THR A 138 -13.84 19.00 2.06
C THR A 138 -14.02 20.01 0.93
N SER A 139 -13.01 20.83 0.67
CA SER A 139 -13.00 21.79 -0.43
C SER A 139 -12.69 21.11 -1.77
N ASP A 140 -13.16 21.71 -2.87
CA ASP A 140 -12.83 21.29 -4.23
C ASP A 140 -11.41 21.73 -4.61
N ASN A 141 -10.42 21.20 -3.89
CA ASN A 141 -9.02 21.42 -4.16
C ASN A 141 -8.59 20.68 -5.44
N GLU A 142 -7.76 21.37 -6.22
CA GLU A 142 -7.25 20.84 -7.48
C GLU A 142 -6.28 19.66 -7.23
N GLU A 143 -5.26 19.81 -6.38
CA GLU A 143 -4.20 18.81 -6.21
C GLU A 143 -3.86 18.52 -4.75
N VAL A 144 -4.31 17.41 -4.16
CA VAL A 144 -3.97 17.06 -2.77
C VAL A 144 -2.54 16.52 -2.66
N ARG A 145 -1.63 17.33 -2.10
CA ARG A 145 -0.24 16.91 -1.82
C ARG A 145 -0.11 16.28 -0.43
N PRO A 146 0.47 15.08 -0.32
CA PRO A 146 0.83 14.49 0.96
C PRO A 146 1.95 15.26 1.67
N GLY A 147 1.86 15.35 2.98
CA GLY A 147 2.84 15.99 3.85
C GLY A 147 2.62 17.48 4.04
N PHE A 148 3.50 18.08 4.84
CA PHE A 148 3.58 19.51 5.08
C PHE A 148 5.04 19.97 5.10
N ASP A 149 5.29 21.22 4.76
CA ASP A 149 6.65 21.76 4.74
C ASP A 149 7.21 21.92 6.15
N ILE A 150 8.53 21.92 6.32
CA ILE A 150 9.16 22.15 7.64
C ILE A 150 9.08 23.63 8.06
N GLY A 151 9.01 24.54 7.10
CA GLY A 151 9.11 25.96 7.35
C GLY A 151 9.12 26.75 6.04
N TYR A 152 9.37 28.05 6.14
CA TYR A 152 9.39 28.95 5.01
C TYR A 152 10.51 29.99 5.14
N GLN A 153 10.87 30.59 4.01
CA GLN A 153 11.78 31.72 3.95
C GLN A 153 10.99 32.99 3.65
N ASP A 154 11.24 34.06 4.42
CA ASP A 154 10.72 35.38 4.14
C ASP A 154 11.88 36.40 4.20
N GLY A 155 12.21 36.96 3.04
CA GLY A 155 13.44 37.73 2.81
C GLY A 155 14.71 36.92 3.13
N ASP A 156 15.57 37.48 3.98
CA ASP A 156 16.81 36.83 4.44
C ASP A 156 16.63 35.93 5.68
N LYS A 157 15.40 35.82 6.19
CA LYS A 157 15.09 35.09 7.42
C LYS A 157 14.40 33.78 7.12
N TYR A 158 14.69 32.80 7.96
CA TYR A 158 14.14 31.45 7.87
C TYR A 158 13.28 31.19 9.10
N PHE A 159 12.10 30.64 8.89
CA PHE A 159 11.12 30.35 9.94
C PHE A 159 10.78 28.87 9.94
N VAL A 160 10.61 28.29 11.12
CA VAL A 160 10.24 26.88 11.29
C VAL A 160 8.80 26.77 11.74
N PHE A 161 8.07 25.78 11.21
CA PHE A 161 6.75 25.44 11.73
C PHE A 161 6.90 24.56 12.97
N ASN A 162 6.52 25.12 14.11
CA ASN A 162 6.66 24.49 15.42
C ASN A 162 5.32 24.25 16.11
N HIS A 163 4.22 24.76 15.55
CA HIS A 163 2.89 24.47 16.00
C HIS A 163 2.10 23.80 14.88
N LEU A 164 1.52 22.63 15.14
CA LEU A 164 0.73 21.89 14.15
C LEU A 164 -0.72 21.78 14.62
N ARG A 165 -1.64 22.36 13.88
CA ARG A 165 -3.08 22.14 14.10
C ARG A 165 -3.51 20.96 13.23
N PHE A 166 -3.85 19.83 13.84
CA PHE A 166 -4.39 18.68 13.12
C PHE A 166 -5.91 18.74 13.11
N ASN A 167 -6.50 18.60 11.91
CA ASN A 167 -7.94 18.38 11.75
C ASN A 167 -8.12 16.93 11.27
N VAL A 168 -8.77 16.12 12.10
CA VAL A 168 -9.06 14.72 11.77
C VAL A 168 -10.54 14.60 11.42
N LEU A 169 -10.82 14.21 10.18
CA LEU A 169 -12.18 13.96 9.72
C LEU A 169 -12.60 12.56 10.13
N VAL A 170 -13.74 12.45 10.82
CA VAL A 170 -14.27 11.18 11.32
C VAL A 170 -15.67 10.90 10.83
N HIS A 171 -15.92 9.63 10.51
CA HIS A 171 -17.24 9.10 10.20
C HIS A 171 -17.74 8.28 11.38
N ALA A 172 -18.91 8.62 11.91
CA ALA A 172 -19.55 7.87 12.98
C ALA A 172 -20.17 6.58 12.42
N THR A 173 -19.92 5.46 13.09
CA THR A 173 -20.49 4.15 12.75
C THR A 173 -21.17 3.51 13.96
N HIS A 174 -22.04 2.55 13.68
CA HIS A 174 -22.73 1.76 14.71
C HIS A 174 -22.09 0.39 14.92
N GLY A 175 -20.78 0.28 14.69
CA GLY A 175 -20.01 -0.95 14.87
C GLY A 175 -20.14 -1.98 13.76
N GLU A 176 -20.70 -1.62 12.60
CA GLU A 176 -20.96 -2.55 11.49
C GLU A 176 -19.70 -3.30 11.06
N TYR A 177 -18.56 -2.63 11.03
CA TYR A 177 -17.28 -3.23 10.62
C TYR A 177 -16.67 -4.10 11.74
N LEU A 178 -16.80 -3.70 13.01
CA LEU A 178 -16.40 -4.52 14.16
C LEU A 178 -17.21 -5.81 14.25
N ARG A 179 -18.53 -5.78 13.98
CA ARG A 179 -19.36 -7.00 13.90
C ARG A 179 -18.90 -7.93 12.77
N ALA A 180 -18.64 -7.37 11.59
CA ALA A 180 -18.19 -8.15 10.45
C ALA A 180 -16.84 -8.82 10.73
N ARG A 181 -15.91 -8.13 11.39
CA ARG A 181 -14.61 -8.67 11.80
C ARG A 181 -14.75 -9.83 12.79
N GLN A 182 -15.55 -9.67 13.84
CA GLN A 182 -15.82 -10.75 14.80
C GLN A 182 -16.56 -11.93 14.17
N GLY A 183 -17.40 -11.71 13.16
CA GLY A 183 -18.04 -12.78 12.39
C GLY A 183 -17.04 -13.66 11.62
N VAL A 184 -15.98 -13.04 11.06
CA VAL A 184 -14.88 -13.77 10.39
C VAL A 184 -13.98 -14.47 11.41
N ASP A 185 -13.60 -13.79 12.49
CA ASP A 185 -12.75 -14.37 13.54
C ASP A 185 -13.47 -15.51 14.28
N GLY A 186 -14.77 -15.36 14.54
CA GLY A 186 -15.65 -16.37 15.14
C GLY A 186 -15.93 -17.58 14.24
N ALA A 187 -15.99 -17.37 12.90
CA ALA A 187 -16.00 -18.49 11.95
C ALA A 187 -14.65 -19.21 11.89
N SER A 188 -13.53 -18.49 12.04
CA SER A 188 -12.19 -19.11 12.08
C SER A 188 -11.98 -19.93 13.37
N LEU A 189 -12.40 -19.43 14.53
CA LEU A 189 -12.32 -20.14 15.82
C LEU A 189 -13.38 -21.25 15.96
N GLY A 190 -14.57 -21.09 15.39
CA GLY A 190 -15.62 -22.11 15.37
C GLY A 190 -15.32 -23.30 14.44
N SER A 191 -14.37 -23.13 13.50
CA SER A 191 -13.97 -24.17 12.55
C SER A 191 -12.83 -25.06 13.06
N ILE A 192 -12.11 -24.64 14.12
CA ILE A 192 -11.12 -25.47 14.83
C ILE A 192 -11.82 -26.20 15.98
N ASP A 193 -12.88 -26.93 15.66
CA ASP A 193 -13.38 -27.98 16.55
C ASP A 193 -12.42 -29.17 16.37
N ALA A 194 -11.19 -29.03 16.87
CA ALA A 194 -10.11 -30.03 16.76
C ALA A 194 -10.59 -31.43 17.20
N ARG A 195 -11.57 -31.46 18.10
CA ARG A 195 -12.29 -32.65 18.56
C ARG A 195 -13.02 -33.39 17.44
N LYS A 196 -13.65 -32.70 16.48
CA LYS A 196 -14.33 -33.33 15.32
C LYS A 196 -13.35 -33.86 14.29
N LEU A 197 -12.24 -33.15 14.06
CA LEU A 197 -11.17 -33.60 13.14
C LEU A 197 -10.40 -34.80 13.71
N LEU A 198 -10.14 -34.82 15.02
CA LEU A 198 -9.52 -35.96 15.72
C LEU A 198 -10.46 -37.17 15.77
N ALA A 199 -11.77 -36.95 15.99
CA ALA A 199 -12.77 -38.01 15.94
C ALA A 199 -12.92 -38.63 14.54
N ALA A 200 -12.82 -37.82 13.48
CA ALA A 200 -12.84 -38.28 12.09
C ALA A 200 -11.56 -39.03 11.67
N ALA A 201 -10.43 -38.76 12.35
CA ALA A 201 -9.13 -39.38 12.06
C ALA A 201 -8.90 -40.74 12.76
N GLY A 202 -9.82 -41.19 13.63
CA GLY A 202 -9.77 -42.54 14.22
C GLY A 202 -8.52 -42.84 15.07
N VAL A 203 -7.89 -41.82 15.67
CA VAL A 203 -6.68 -41.99 16.47
C VAL A 203 -7.04 -42.26 17.93
N GLY A 204 -6.59 -43.41 18.44
CA GLY A 204 -6.85 -43.88 19.80
C GLY A 204 -6.15 -43.05 20.88
N ARG A 205 -6.89 -42.85 21.98
CA ARG A 205 -6.55 -42.09 23.20
C ARG A 205 -5.21 -42.48 23.82
N GLY A 206 -4.41 -41.48 24.20
CA GLY A 206 -3.41 -41.62 25.27
C GLY A 206 -2.15 -40.78 25.07
N ALA A 207 -1.89 -39.87 26.01
CA ALA A 207 -0.69 -39.04 26.21
C ALA A 207 -0.35 -38.01 25.12
N ALA A 208 -0.42 -38.35 23.84
CA ALA A 208 -0.15 -37.42 22.74
C ALA A 208 -1.22 -36.31 22.62
N GLU A 209 -2.47 -36.66 22.95
CA GLU A 209 -3.61 -35.73 22.92
C GLU A 209 -3.49 -34.65 24.00
N ALA A 210 -3.07 -35.01 25.22
CA ALA A 210 -2.85 -34.06 26.32
C ALA A 210 -1.63 -33.16 26.05
N ALA A 211 -0.58 -33.70 25.43
CA ALA A 211 0.59 -32.91 25.05
C ALA A 211 0.30 -31.94 23.89
N ALA A 212 -0.53 -32.37 22.92
CA ALA A 212 -0.97 -31.52 21.81
C ALA A 212 -1.94 -30.42 22.29
N GLU A 213 -2.84 -30.72 23.22
CA GLU A 213 -3.77 -29.74 23.81
C GLU A 213 -3.00 -28.71 24.65
N ALA A 214 -2.03 -29.15 25.47
CA ALA A 214 -1.15 -28.25 26.23
C ALA A 214 -0.24 -27.39 25.34
N ALA A 215 0.27 -27.95 24.23
CA ALA A 215 1.09 -27.22 23.28
C ALA A 215 0.26 -26.20 22.49
N ALA A 216 -0.96 -26.54 22.06
CA ALA A 216 -1.86 -25.63 21.39
C ALA A 216 -2.31 -24.49 22.32
N GLU A 217 -2.56 -24.78 23.60
CA GLU A 217 -2.90 -23.76 24.59
C GLU A 217 -1.70 -22.85 24.91
N ALA A 218 -0.48 -23.40 24.97
CA ALA A 218 0.75 -22.63 25.16
C ALA A 218 1.07 -21.74 23.95
N ILE A 219 0.89 -22.25 22.73
CA ILE A 219 1.04 -21.49 21.48
C ILE A 219 -0.04 -20.41 21.38
N GLY A 220 -1.29 -20.72 21.76
CA GLY A 220 -2.39 -19.76 21.84
C GLY A 220 -2.08 -18.63 22.84
N ARG A 221 -1.59 -18.96 24.04
CA ARG A 221 -1.15 -17.96 25.02
C ARG A 221 0.06 -17.16 24.55
N GLN A 222 1.01 -17.77 23.82
CA GLN A 222 2.16 -17.06 23.24
C GLN A 222 1.75 -16.13 22.09
N LEU A 223 0.79 -16.51 21.24
CA LEU A 223 0.22 -15.64 20.20
C LEU A 223 -0.56 -14.48 20.82
N MET A 224 -1.31 -14.73 21.89
CA MET A 224 -2.01 -13.68 22.66
C MET A 224 -1.04 -12.77 23.41
N ALA A 225 0.10 -13.29 23.88
CA ALA A 225 1.15 -12.50 24.53
C ALA A 225 2.04 -11.74 23.53
N ALA A 226 2.17 -12.21 22.30
CA ALA A 226 2.91 -11.55 21.21
C ALA A 226 2.09 -10.45 20.51
N GLY A 227 0.76 -10.50 20.62
CA GLY A 227 -0.17 -9.45 20.18
C GLY A 227 -0.27 -8.32 21.21
N GLY A 228 0.76 -7.47 21.30
CA GLY A 228 0.70 -6.25 22.09
C GLY A 228 -0.48 -5.37 21.68
N LEU A 229 -1.47 -5.25 22.60
CA LEU A 229 -2.67 -4.39 22.55
C LEU A 229 -3.78 -4.84 21.58
N ALA A 230 -4.36 -6.01 21.78
CA ALA A 230 -5.78 -6.22 21.47
C ALA A 230 -6.60 -5.99 22.75
N LYS A 231 -6.97 -4.73 23.01
CA LYS A 231 -8.03 -4.40 23.99
C LYS A 231 -9.23 -5.27 23.59
N GLU A 232 -9.76 -6.08 24.51
CA GLU A 232 -10.94 -6.92 24.25
C GLU A 232 -12.04 -6.05 23.64
N GLN A 233 -12.31 -6.26 22.35
CA GLN A 233 -13.20 -5.40 21.58
C GLN A 233 -14.64 -5.72 21.97
N ARG A 234 -15.13 -5.06 23.03
CA ARG A 234 -16.53 -5.09 23.44
C ARG A 234 -17.42 -4.65 22.27
N MET A 235 -18.58 -5.26 22.11
CA MET A 235 -19.56 -4.85 21.10
C MET A 235 -20.30 -3.58 21.57
N PRO A 236 -20.55 -2.59 20.68
CA PRO A 236 -21.29 -1.38 21.06
C PRO A 236 -22.71 -1.69 21.50
N ALA A 237 -23.10 -1.08 22.61
CA ALA A 237 -24.48 -1.09 23.06
C ALA A 237 -25.36 -0.26 22.10
N PRO A 238 -26.69 -0.49 22.07
CA PRO A 238 -27.60 0.32 21.26
C PRO A 238 -27.48 1.81 21.62
N GLY A 239 -27.05 2.63 20.66
CA GLY A 239 -26.83 4.08 20.85
C GLY A 239 -25.38 4.50 21.04
N GLU A 240 -24.44 3.57 21.25
CA GLU A 240 -23.01 3.86 21.25
C GLU A 240 -22.49 3.94 19.80
N GLN A 241 -21.67 4.95 19.53
CA GLN A 241 -21.06 5.18 18.22
C GLN A 241 -19.56 4.91 18.29
N LEU A 242 -19.03 4.30 17.23
CA LEU A 242 -17.60 4.22 16.97
C LEU A 242 -17.24 5.25 15.91
N TYR A 243 -15.95 5.56 15.82
CA TYR A 243 -15.42 6.55 14.88
C TYR A 243 -14.41 5.89 13.96
N MET A 244 -14.54 6.16 12.67
CA MET A 244 -13.54 5.81 11.67
C MET A 244 -12.86 7.06 11.15
N VAL A 245 -11.56 7.01 10.97
CA VAL A 245 -10.80 8.11 10.37
C VAL A 245 -10.99 8.07 8.85
N VAL A 246 -11.45 9.18 8.29
CA VAL A 246 -11.73 9.32 6.84
C VAL A 246 -10.92 10.43 6.17
N GLY A 247 -10.29 11.31 6.96
CA GLY A 247 -9.40 12.34 6.44
C GLY A 247 -8.43 12.81 7.52
N PHE A 248 -7.25 13.24 7.09
CA PHE A 248 -6.18 13.69 7.96
C PHE A 248 -5.51 14.93 7.39
N GLU A 249 -5.77 16.07 8.03
CA GLU A 249 -5.31 17.38 7.61
C GLU A 249 -4.41 18.01 8.67
N VAL A 250 -3.49 18.85 8.24
CA VAL A 250 -2.61 19.62 9.13
C VAL A 250 -2.47 21.05 8.63
N MET A 251 -2.59 22.00 9.55
CA MET A 251 -2.28 23.40 9.32
C MET A 251 -1.02 23.75 10.13
N PRO A 252 0.15 23.86 9.49
CA PRO A 252 1.38 24.21 10.18
C PRO A 252 1.48 25.72 10.44
N CYS A 253 1.98 26.09 11.61
CA CYS A 253 2.14 27.47 12.04
C CYS A 253 3.50 27.69 12.69
N SER A 254 4.05 28.90 12.50
CA SER A 254 5.29 29.33 13.12
C SER A 254 4.97 30.30 14.26
N ILE A 255 5.43 29.98 15.49
CA ILE A 255 5.11 30.76 16.69
C ILE A 255 6.34 30.84 17.60
N LYS A 256 6.79 32.06 17.89
CA LYS A 256 7.86 32.31 18.83
C LYS A 256 7.36 32.22 20.27
N ARG A 257 7.85 31.25 21.04
CA ARG A 257 7.39 31.03 22.44
C ARG A 257 8.50 30.59 23.37
N LYS A 258 8.29 30.89 24.67
CA LYS A 258 9.10 30.36 25.78
C LYS A 258 8.37 29.20 26.45
N LYS A 259 9.13 28.28 27.06
CA LYS A 259 8.61 27.09 27.74
C LYS A 259 7.54 27.44 28.78
N GLY A 260 6.47 26.65 28.84
CA GLY A 260 5.49 26.68 29.93
C GLY A 260 4.39 27.75 29.87
N LYS A 261 4.29 28.56 28.79
CA LYS A 261 3.15 29.47 28.62
C LYS A 261 1.96 28.76 27.95
N PRO A 262 0.73 28.85 28.49
CA PRO A 262 -0.47 28.25 27.89
C PRO A 262 -0.79 28.90 26.54
N ILE A 263 -1.29 28.10 25.59
CA ILE A 263 -1.73 28.58 24.28
C ILE A 263 -3.19 28.98 24.41
N ASP A 264 -3.48 30.28 24.46
CA ASP A 264 -4.86 30.78 24.45
C ASP A 264 -5.23 31.20 23.02
N ASN A 265 -6.27 30.56 22.46
CA ASN A 265 -6.91 30.88 21.18
C ASN A 265 -5.96 31.38 20.09
N LEU A 266 -5.08 30.49 19.64
CA LEU A 266 -4.24 30.76 18.49
C LEU A 266 -5.01 30.47 17.20
N ASP A 267 -5.15 31.51 16.38
CA ASP A 267 -5.57 31.33 14.99
C ASP A 267 -4.35 31.39 14.08
N CYS A 268 -4.17 30.32 13.31
CA CYS A 268 -3.11 30.20 12.31
C CYS A 268 -3.56 30.63 10.91
N GLY A 269 -4.81 31.11 10.78
CA GLY A 269 -5.35 31.68 9.56
C GLY A 269 -4.54 32.86 9.03
N ILE A 270 -4.44 32.96 7.70
CA ILE A 270 -3.93 34.15 7.01
C ILE A 270 -4.80 35.38 7.35
N ASP A 271 -6.08 35.15 7.70
CA ASP A 271 -7.07 36.16 8.10
C ASP A 271 -7.17 36.35 9.63
N ALA A 272 -6.22 35.82 10.41
CA ALA A 272 -6.25 35.97 11.86
C ALA A 272 -6.10 37.46 12.25
N ASP A 273 -7.02 37.96 13.10
CA ASP A 273 -6.98 39.34 13.62
C ASP A 273 -5.65 39.71 14.32
N ARG A 274 -4.90 38.70 14.80
CA ARG A 274 -3.56 38.84 15.40
C ARG A 274 -2.69 37.64 15.03
N PRO A 275 -1.94 37.69 13.92
CA PRO A 275 -1.01 36.61 13.60
C PRO A 275 0.09 36.52 14.66
N PRO A 276 0.48 35.30 15.08
CA PRO A 276 1.58 35.12 16.02
C PRO A 276 2.91 35.60 15.44
N GLU A 277 3.82 36.07 16.31
CA GLU A 277 5.21 36.31 15.90
C GLU A 277 5.85 34.97 15.47
N PRO A 278 6.45 34.88 14.27
CA PRO A 278 6.99 33.63 13.77
C PRO A 278 8.32 33.25 14.44
N GLN A 279 8.58 31.95 14.57
CA GLN A 279 9.80 31.41 15.16
C GLN A 279 10.93 31.38 14.13
N GLU A 280 11.84 32.34 14.25
CA GLU A 280 13.04 32.42 13.42
C GLU A 280 14.07 31.36 13.82
N ILE A 281 14.78 30.82 12.82
CA ILE A 281 15.84 29.81 12.98
C ILE A 281 17.18 30.50 13.19
N LYS A 282 17.66 30.52 14.44
CA LYS A 282 18.94 31.10 14.85
C LYS A 282 19.71 30.16 15.79
N GLU A 283 21.03 30.29 15.78
CA GLU A 283 21.89 29.54 16.69
C GLU A 283 21.60 29.93 18.15
N GLY A 284 21.49 28.94 19.03
CA GLY A 284 21.23 29.13 20.46
C GLY A 284 19.77 29.35 20.85
N GLU A 285 18.85 29.46 19.88
CA GLU A 285 17.42 29.55 20.15
C GLU A 285 16.84 28.16 20.50
N GLU A 286 15.89 28.12 21.44
CA GLU A 286 15.14 26.93 21.79
C GLU A 286 13.77 26.93 21.09
N VAL A 287 13.49 25.90 20.30
CA VAL A 287 12.21 25.76 19.58
C VAL A 287 11.24 24.93 20.41
N VAL A 288 10.07 25.49 20.73
CA VAL A 288 8.99 24.80 21.44
C VAL A 288 8.04 24.18 20.41
N TYR A 289 7.91 22.85 20.40
CA TYR A 289 6.99 22.16 19.49
C TYR A 289 5.68 21.81 20.19
N THR A 290 4.57 22.26 19.62
CA THR A 290 3.23 22.05 20.15
C THR A 290 2.27 21.62 19.06
N TYR A 291 1.14 21.05 19.44
CA TYR A 291 0.11 20.68 18.51
C TYR A 291 -1.27 20.78 19.13
N ASP A 292 -2.25 20.97 18.26
CA ASP A 292 -3.67 20.91 18.57
C ASP A 292 -4.30 19.78 17.75
N VAL A 293 -5.35 19.18 18.29
CA VAL A 293 -6.11 18.11 17.63
C VAL A 293 -7.59 18.49 17.66
N TYR A 294 -8.15 18.69 16.48
CA TYR A 294 -9.57 18.92 16.27
C TYR A 294 -10.18 17.74 15.53
N TRP A 295 -11.38 17.37 15.93
CA TRP A 295 -12.15 16.29 15.32
C TRP A 295 -13.36 16.90 14.63
N GLN A 296 -13.54 16.60 13.35
CA GLN A 296 -14.68 17.09 12.57
C GLN A 296 -15.49 15.90 12.03
N PRO A 297 -16.82 15.89 12.23
CA PRO A 297 -17.67 14.87 11.63
C PRO A 297 -17.72 15.05 10.10
N SER A 298 -17.63 13.94 9.36
CA SER A 298 -17.74 13.91 7.90
C SER A 298 -18.68 12.80 7.45
N ASP A 299 -19.47 13.09 6.41
CA ASP A 299 -20.38 12.14 5.76
C ASP A 299 -19.66 11.16 4.82
N THR A 300 -18.33 11.29 4.67
CA THR A 300 -17.52 10.43 3.82
C THR A 300 -17.50 9.01 4.36
N ARG A 301 -17.86 8.03 3.53
CA ARG A 301 -17.81 6.61 3.89
C ARG A 301 -16.38 6.08 3.78
N TRP A 302 -16.08 4.99 4.49
CA TRP A 302 -14.76 4.36 4.45
C TRP A 302 -14.30 4.00 3.02
N ALA A 303 -15.21 3.50 2.18
CA ALA A 303 -14.88 3.10 0.81
C ALA A 303 -14.42 4.27 -0.09
N SER A 304 -14.95 5.47 0.13
CA SER A 304 -14.65 6.68 -0.66
C SER A 304 -13.62 7.59 0.01
N ARG A 305 -13.05 7.20 1.16
CA ARG A 305 -12.15 8.06 1.94
C ARG A 305 -10.85 8.42 1.21
N TRP A 306 -10.44 7.59 0.25
CA TRP A 306 -9.27 7.84 -0.59
C TRP A 306 -9.57 8.76 -1.77
N ASP A 307 -10.84 9.00 -2.10
CA ASP A 307 -11.22 9.74 -3.30
C ASP A 307 -10.69 11.18 -3.23
N ALA A 308 -10.76 11.83 -2.06
CA ALA A 308 -10.23 13.18 -1.86
C ALA A 308 -8.72 13.28 -2.16
N TYR A 309 -7.93 12.30 -1.71
CA TYR A 309 -6.48 12.23 -1.95
C TYR A 309 -6.10 11.84 -3.38
N LEU A 310 -7.00 11.18 -4.10
CA LEU A 310 -6.80 10.66 -5.44
C LEU A 310 -7.35 11.57 -6.53
N ARG A 311 -7.94 12.72 -6.15
CA ARG A 311 -8.38 13.74 -7.10
C ARG A 311 -7.16 14.23 -7.88
N MET A 312 -7.10 13.88 -9.17
CA MET A 312 -6.14 14.45 -10.11
C MET A 312 -6.79 15.65 -10.79
N PRO A 313 -6.27 16.88 -10.62
CA PRO A 313 -6.82 18.03 -11.32
C PRO A 313 -6.51 17.92 -12.79
N GLY A 314 -7.47 18.33 -13.62
CA GLY A 314 -7.22 18.49 -15.04
C GLY A 314 -6.91 17.17 -15.74
N GLY A 315 -7.76 16.15 -15.54
CA GLY A 315 -7.88 14.96 -16.39
C GLY A 315 -8.23 15.25 -17.86
N LYS A 316 -7.65 16.30 -18.45
CA LYS A 316 -7.43 16.40 -19.88
C LYS A 316 -6.41 15.32 -20.20
N VAL A 317 -6.92 14.12 -20.47
CA VAL A 317 -6.17 13.03 -21.09
C VAL A 317 -5.19 13.66 -22.08
N HIS A 318 -3.89 13.41 -21.90
CA HIS A 318 -2.85 13.92 -22.80
C HIS A 318 -2.95 13.17 -24.14
N TRP A 319 -4.04 13.41 -24.87
CA TRP A 319 -4.41 12.77 -26.13
C TRP A 319 -3.28 12.88 -27.15
N PHE A 320 -2.52 13.97 -27.09
CA PHE A 320 -1.34 14.15 -27.92
C PHE A 320 -0.27 13.07 -27.69
N SER A 321 0.03 12.73 -26.43
CA SER A 321 1.02 11.70 -26.09
C SER A 321 0.54 10.29 -26.45
N ILE A 322 -0.75 10.00 -26.22
CA ILE A 322 -1.36 8.71 -26.58
C ILE A 322 -1.38 8.54 -28.10
N LEU A 323 -1.80 9.56 -28.85
CA LEU A 323 -1.83 9.51 -30.30
C LEU A 323 -0.41 9.40 -30.89
N ASN A 324 0.56 10.12 -30.33
CA ASN A 324 1.95 10.04 -30.77
C ASN A 324 2.56 8.64 -30.53
N SER A 325 2.34 8.06 -29.35
CA SER A 325 2.82 6.70 -29.04
C SER A 325 2.13 5.64 -29.90
N LEU A 326 0.82 5.75 -30.13
CA LEU A 326 0.07 4.84 -31.00
C LEU A 326 0.53 4.93 -32.45
N LEU A 327 0.81 6.15 -32.95
CA LEU A 327 1.38 6.35 -34.29
C LEU A 327 2.74 5.65 -34.43
N ILE A 328 3.65 5.84 -33.46
CA ILE A 328 4.98 5.22 -33.49
C ILE A 328 4.87 3.68 -33.51
N VAL A 329 4.00 3.12 -32.65
CA VAL A 329 3.79 1.66 -32.61
C VAL A 329 3.24 1.14 -33.93
N LEU A 330 2.24 1.81 -34.52
CA LEU A 330 1.68 1.41 -35.82
C LEU A 330 2.71 1.52 -36.96
N VAL A 331 3.51 2.59 -37.00
CA VAL A 331 4.56 2.77 -38.00
C VAL A 331 5.62 1.67 -37.86
N MET A 332 6.09 1.40 -36.64
CA MET A 332 7.06 0.32 -36.40
C MET A 332 6.50 -1.06 -36.78
N ALA A 333 5.26 -1.36 -36.38
CA ALA A 333 4.59 -2.60 -36.74
C ALA A 333 4.44 -2.74 -38.27
N SER A 334 4.06 -1.66 -38.96
CA SER A 334 3.93 -1.65 -40.43
C SER A 334 5.27 -1.83 -41.13
N LEU A 335 6.35 -1.21 -40.63
CA LEU A 335 7.69 -1.36 -41.18
C LEU A 335 8.17 -2.80 -41.04
N VAL A 336 8.03 -3.40 -39.85
CA VAL A 336 8.36 -4.81 -39.63
C VAL A 336 7.50 -5.72 -40.51
N ALA A 337 6.19 -5.48 -40.59
CA ALA A 337 5.29 -6.26 -41.42
C ALA A 337 5.64 -6.17 -42.91
N THR A 338 5.98 -4.99 -43.43
CA THR A 338 6.38 -4.84 -44.84
C THR A 338 7.72 -5.51 -45.14
N ILE A 339 8.68 -5.45 -44.22
CA ILE A 339 9.94 -6.18 -44.33
C ILE A 339 9.65 -7.68 -44.38
N LEU A 340 8.87 -8.20 -43.44
CA LEU A 340 8.54 -9.63 -43.35
C LEU A 340 7.74 -10.11 -44.56
N ILE A 341 6.76 -9.33 -45.04
CA ILE A 341 6.00 -9.66 -46.24
C ILE A 341 6.90 -9.62 -47.48
N ARG A 342 7.80 -8.64 -47.59
CA ARG A 342 8.73 -8.57 -48.72
C ARG A 342 9.72 -9.72 -48.72
N THR A 343 10.28 -10.09 -47.57
CA THR A 343 11.20 -11.23 -47.46
C THR A 343 10.47 -12.52 -47.80
N VAL A 344 9.30 -12.78 -47.20
CA VAL A 344 8.50 -13.98 -47.49
C VAL A 344 8.10 -14.05 -48.96
N ARG A 345 7.63 -12.96 -49.57
CA ARG A 345 7.27 -12.94 -51.00
C ARG A 345 8.48 -13.18 -51.90
N ARG A 346 9.61 -12.56 -51.59
CA ARG A 346 10.86 -12.73 -52.35
C ARG A 346 11.37 -14.17 -52.25
N ASP A 347 11.35 -14.75 -51.05
CA ASP A 347 11.78 -16.12 -50.82
C ASP A 347 10.83 -17.08 -51.52
N LEU A 348 9.51 -16.91 -51.39
CA LEU A 348 8.52 -17.74 -52.08
C LEU A 348 8.70 -17.71 -53.61
N ALA A 349 8.90 -16.54 -54.21
CA ALA A 349 9.14 -16.40 -55.64
C ALA A 349 10.45 -17.07 -56.08
N LYS A 350 11.50 -16.99 -55.26
CA LYS A 350 12.76 -17.70 -55.51
C LYS A 350 12.59 -19.22 -55.45
N TYR A 351 11.81 -19.72 -54.50
CA TYR A 351 11.48 -21.15 -54.42
C TYR A 351 10.62 -21.62 -55.59
N GLU A 352 9.67 -20.80 -56.05
CA GLU A 352 8.84 -21.10 -57.22
C GLU A 352 9.69 -21.22 -58.50
N GLN A 353 10.64 -20.30 -58.71
CA GLN A 353 11.60 -20.37 -59.82
C GLN A 353 12.48 -21.62 -59.74
N LEU A 354 12.99 -21.98 -58.56
CA LEU A 354 13.78 -23.20 -58.36
C LEU A 354 12.96 -24.48 -58.60
N MET A 355 11.64 -24.47 -58.36
CA MET A 355 10.77 -25.60 -58.67
C MET A 355 10.48 -25.75 -60.17
N VAL A 356 10.46 -24.66 -60.93
CA VAL A 356 10.11 -24.66 -62.37
C VAL A 356 11.34 -24.90 -63.24
N ASP A 357 12.45 -24.21 -62.96
CA ASP A 357 13.64 -24.17 -63.83
C ASP A 357 14.88 -24.85 -63.22
N GLY A 358 14.80 -25.32 -61.97
CA GLY A 358 15.92 -25.96 -61.28
C GLY A 358 16.17 -27.42 -61.72
N PRO A 359 17.42 -27.91 -61.63
CA PRO A 359 17.72 -29.33 -61.83
C PRO A 359 16.91 -30.20 -60.86
N THR A 360 16.55 -31.42 -61.29
CA THR A 360 15.66 -32.35 -60.55
C THR A 360 16.05 -32.52 -59.08
N ASP A 361 17.34 -32.61 -58.80
CA ASP A 361 17.88 -32.85 -57.46
C ASP A 361 17.69 -31.61 -56.54
N MET A 362 17.78 -30.40 -57.10
CA MET A 362 17.50 -29.15 -56.35
C MET A 362 16.00 -28.93 -56.11
N ARG A 363 15.13 -29.43 -57.01
CA ARG A 363 13.67 -29.33 -56.87
C ARG A 363 13.15 -30.23 -55.75
N GLU A 364 13.84 -31.32 -55.46
CA GLU A 364 13.55 -32.22 -54.33
C GLU A 364 14.07 -31.67 -53.00
N GLU A 365 15.17 -30.88 -52.99
CA GLU A 365 15.76 -30.23 -51.81
C GLU A 365 15.19 -28.82 -51.50
N ALA A 366 14.46 -28.21 -52.42
CA ALA A 366 13.93 -26.85 -52.27
C ALA A 366 12.46 -26.85 -51.83
N GLY A 367 12.19 -26.56 -50.56
CA GLY A 367 10.88 -26.06 -50.17
C GLY A 367 10.51 -26.15 -48.70
N TRP A 368 9.51 -25.35 -48.34
CA TRP A 368 8.75 -25.44 -47.08
C TRP A 368 8.21 -26.85 -46.77
N LYS A 369 8.14 -27.73 -47.79
CA LYS A 369 7.76 -29.15 -47.67
C LYS A 369 8.79 -30.00 -46.92
N LEU A 370 10.09 -29.70 -47.00
CA LEU A 370 11.11 -30.35 -46.18
C LEU A 370 11.06 -29.85 -44.74
N LEU A 371 10.79 -28.54 -44.56
CA LEU A 371 10.58 -27.92 -43.26
C LEU A 371 9.34 -28.43 -42.53
N THR A 372 8.30 -28.91 -43.23
CA THR A 372 7.14 -29.54 -42.56
C THR A 372 7.52 -30.76 -41.72
N GLY A 373 8.62 -31.46 -42.06
CA GLY A 373 9.18 -32.53 -41.24
C GLY A 373 9.96 -32.02 -40.03
N ASP A 374 10.68 -30.89 -40.19
CA ASP A 374 11.47 -30.27 -39.13
C ASP A 374 10.62 -29.55 -38.07
N VAL A 375 9.39 -29.14 -38.39
CA VAL A 375 8.42 -28.59 -37.41
C VAL A 375 8.11 -29.57 -36.28
N PHE A 376 8.23 -30.88 -36.54
CA PHE A 376 7.99 -31.93 -35.53
C PHE A 376 9.27 -32.38 -34.82
N ARG A 377 10.42 -31.78 -35.13
CA ARG A 377 11.67 -32.14 -34.47
C ARG A 377 11.71 -31.52 -33.07
N ALA A 378 11.87 -32.37 -32.06
CA ALA A 378 12.04 -31.89 -30.70
C ALA A 378 13.27 -30.95 -30.64
N PRO A 379 13.14 -29.77 -30.01
CA PRO A 379 14.26 -28.84 -29.86
C PRO A 379 15.36 -29.45 -28.99
N GLU A 380 16.59 -28.92 -29.07
CA GLU A 380 17.74 -29.43 -28.30
C GLU A 380 17.52 -29.38 -26.77
N HIS A 381 16.67 -28.45 -26.31
CA HIS A 381 16.35 -28.25 -24.89
C HIS A 381 14.83 -28.12 -24.65
N PRO A 382 14.05 -29.21 -24.78
CA PRO A 382 12.58 -29.16 -24.69
C PRO A 382 12.10 -28.85 -23.28
N GLN A 383 12.84 -29.29 -22.25
CA GLN A 383 12.54 -29.00 -20.84
C GLN A 383 12.61 -27.51 -20.54
N ALA A 384 13.68 -26.84 -20.99
CA ALA A 384 13.86 -25.41 -20.79
C ALA A 384 12.76 -24.61 -21.50
N LEU A 385 12.43 -24.99 -22.74
CA LEU A 385 11.34 -24.37 -23.50
C LEU A 385 9.99 -24.48 -22.76
N CYS A 386 9.65 -25.66 -22.25
CA CYS A 386 8.40 -25.86 -21.50
C CYS A 386 8.33 -24.98 -20.24
N VAL A 387 9.44 -24.87 -19.50
CA VAL A 387 9.53 -24.02 -18.31
C VAL A 387 9.40 -22.54 -18.68
N TYR A 388 10.06 -22.07 -19.74
CA TYR A 388 9.97 -20.68 -20.18
C TYR A 388 8.57 -20.32 -20.67
N VAL A 389 7.92 -21.19 -21.45
CA VAL A 389 6.57 -20.92 -21.96
C VAL A 389 5.53 -20.98 -20.83
N GLY A 390 5.65 -21.93 -19.90
CA GLY A 390 4.79 -21.99 -18.71
C GLY A 390 4.93 -20.74 -17.83
N SER A 391 6.17 -20.33 -17.54
CA SER A 391 6.45 -19.12 -16.77
C SER A 391 5.99 -17.85 -17.48
N GLY A 392 6.21 -17.75 -18.80
CA GLY A 392 5.74 -16.63 -19.61
C GLY A 392 4.21 -16.50 -19.60
N THR A 393 3.51 -17.63 -19.70
CA THR A 393 2.04 -17.65 -19.61
C THR A 393 1.55 -17.20 -18.23
N GLN A 394 2.22 -17.63 -17.16
CA GLN A 394 1.91 -17.19 -15.79
C GLN A 394 2.03 -15.67 -15.65
N VAL A 395 3.14 -15.09 -16.09
CA VAL A 395 3.38 -13.64 -16.01
C VAL A 395 2.35 -12.87 -16.83
N MET A 396 2.01 -13.36 -18.02
CA MET A 396 0.98 -12.76 -18.87
C MET A 396 -0.40 -12.76 -18.20
N CYS A 397 -0.82 -13.90 -17.63
CA CYS A 397 -2.09 -14.01 -16.90
C CYS A 397 -2.12 -13.10 -15.66
N VAL A 398 -1.04 -13.05 -14.89
CA VAL A 398 -0.93 -12.17 -13.71
C VAL A 398 -1.08 -10.71 -14.13
N THR A 399 -0.35 -10.28 -15.15
CA THR A 399 -0.39 -8.90 -15.66
C THR A 399 -1.79 -8.53 -16.16
N PHE A 400 -2.47 -9.46 -16.83
CA PHE A 400 -3.83 -9.23 -17.30
C PHE A 400 -4.83 -9.08 -16.15
N VAL A 401 -4.81 -10.00 -15.18
CA VAL A 401 -5.72 -9.98 -14.04
C VAL A 401 -5.49 -8.73 -13.18
N THR A 402 -4.24 -8.36 -12.90
CA THR A 402 -3.94 -7.15 -12.13
C THR A 402 -4.39 -5.88 -12.85
N LEU A 403 -4.23 -5.82 -14.18
CA LEU A 403 -4.72 -4.70 -14.98
C LEU A 403 -6.25 -4.59 -14.93
N VAL A 404 -6.97 -5.70 -15.09
CA VAL A 404 -8.44 -5.71 -14.98
C VAL A 404 -8.88 -5.22 -13.60
N LEU A 405 -8.29 -5.75 -12.52
CA LEU A 405 -8.61 -5.32 -11.15
C LEU A 405 -8.29 -3.84 -10.90
N ALA A 406 -7.21 -3.32 -11.49
CA ALA A 406 -6.88 -1.90 -11.43
C ALA A 406 -7.90 -1.04 -12.20
N THR A 407 -8.30 -1.45 -13.41
CA THR A 407 -9.29 -0.70 -14.21
C THR A 407 -10.69 -0.69 -13.60
N LEU A 408 -11.06 -1.73 -12.86
CA LEU A 408 -12.32 -1.79 -12.11
C LEU A 408 -12.28 -0.96 -10.80
N GLY A 409 -11.14 -0.38 -10.46
CA GLY A 409 -10.98 0.45 -9.26
C GLY A 409 -10.75 -0.32 -7.96
N PHE A 410 -10.59 -1.65 -8.01
CA PHE A 410 -10.28 -2.46 -6.82
C PHE A 410 -8.85 -2.28 -6.33
N LEU A 411 -7.95 -1.82 -7.21
CA LEU A 411 -6.56 -1.52 -6.87
C LEU A 411 -6.28 -0.03 -7.13
N SER A 412 -6.35 0.76 -6.07
CA SER A 412 -5.92 2.16 -6.14
C SER A 412 -4.40 2.29 -5.99
N PRO A 413 -3.70 3.01 -6.89
CA PRO A 413 -2.28 3.30 -6.76
C PRO A 413 -1.88 4.00 -5.45
N ALA A 414 -2.79 4.72 -4.80
CA ALA A 414 -2.51 5.41 -3.53
C ALA A 414 -2.54 4.48 -2.32
N SER A 415 -3.17 3.30 -2.42
CA SER A 415 -3.13 2.31 -1.35
C SER A 415 -1.75 1.66 -1.32
N ARG A 416 -0.89 2.17 -0.43
CA ARG A 416 0.52 1.77 -0.32
C ARG A 416 0.64 0.26 -0.20
N GLY A 417 1.41 -0.37 -1.08
CA GLY A 417 1.67 -1.81 -1.02
C GLY A 417 0.54 -2.73 -1.51
N ALA A 418 -0.70 -2.25 -1.71
CA ALA A 418 -1.82 -3.11 -2.12
C ALA A 418 -1.66 -3.71 -3.54
N LEU A 419 -1.03 -2.94 -4.44
CA LEU A 419 -0.69 -3.42 -5.78
C LEU A 419 0.29 -4.60 -5.71
N LEU A 420 1.32 -4.49 -4.85
CA LEU A 420 2.30 -5.54 -4.67
C LEU A 420 1.69 -6.77 -4.02
N THR A 421 0.93 -6.62 -2.93
CA THR A 421 0.27 -7.75 -2.27
C THR A 421 -0.65 -8.49 -3.23
N THR A 422 -1.45 -7.77 -4.01
CA THR A 422 -2.36 -8.37 -4.99
C THR A 422 -1.60 -9.05 -6.12
N THR A 423 -0.50 -8.46 -6.59
CA THR A 423 0.36 -9.08 -7.62
C THR A 423 0.98 -10.39 -7.10
N PHE A 424 1.43 -10.43 -5.85
CA PHE A 424 1.97 -11.66 -5.25
C PHE A 424 0.90 -12.74 -5.08
N ILE A 425 -0.26 -12.38 -4.57
CA ILE A 425 -1.37 -13.33 -4.37
C ILE A 425 -1.82 -13.90 -5.71
N THR A 426 -2.05 -13.03 -6.70
CA THR A 426 -2.42 -13.46 -8.06
C THR A 426 -1.31 -14.28 -8.72
N TYR A 427 -0.03 -13.96 -8.50
CA TYR A 427 1.08 -14.76 -8.99
C TYR A 427 1.09 -16.19 -8.44
N VAL A 428 0.88 -16.36 -7.14
CA VAL A 428 0.77 -17.69 -6.51
C VAL A 428 -0.44 -18.46 -7.05
N LEU A 429 -1.59 -17.81 -7.19
CA LEU A 429 -2.80 -18.44 -7.71
C LEU A 429 -2.65 -18.87 -9.18
N MET A 430 -1.98 -18.06 -10.01
CA MET A 430 -1.77 -18.35 -11.44
C MET A 430 -0.65 -19.39 -11.69
N SER A 431 0.05 -19.85 -10.66
CA SER A 431 1.07 -20.92 -10.79
C SER A 431 0.51 -22.23 -11.34
N VAL A 432 -0.78 -22.52 -11.10
CA VAL A 432 -1.48 -23.69 -11.64
C VAL A 432 -1.55 -23.63 -13.17
N VAL A 433 -1.76 -22.45 -13.75
CA VAL A 433 -1.79 -22.24 -15.20
C VAL A 433 -0.40 -22.49 -15.79
N ALA A 434 0.66 -22.04 -15.11
CA ALA A 434 2.04 -22.28 -15.50
C ALA A 434 2.34 -23.78 -15.63
N GLY A 435 1.97 -24.55 -14.59
CA GLY A 435 2.14 -26.00 -14.56
C GLY A 435 1.32 -26.72 -15.63
N ALA A 436 0.06 -26.30 -15.84
CA ALA A 436 -0.80 -26.89 -16.86
C ALA A 436 -0.24 -26.69 -18.28
N VAL A 437 0.26 -25.50 -18.60
CA VAL A 437 0.83 -25.18 -19.92
C VAL A 437 2.16 -25.91 -20.13
N ALA A 438 3.03 -25.96 -19.11
CA ALA A 438 4.29 -26.70 -19.20
C ALA A 438 4.07 -28.21 -19.42
N VAL A 439 3.11 -28.81 -18.73
CA VAL A 439 2.76 -30.24 -18.90
C VAL A 439 2.08 -30.50 -20.24
N PHE A 440 1.25 -29.57 -20.72
CA PHE A 440 0.62 -29.68 -22.04
C PHE A 440 1.65 -29.68 -23.16
N LEU A 441 2.64 -28.77 -23.09
CA LEU A 441 3.74 -28.68 -24.06
C LEU A 441 4.71 -29.86 -23.99
N TRP A 442 4.87 -30.46 -22.81
CA TRP A 442 5.68 -31.67 -22.65
C TRP A 442 4.98 -32.94 -23.14
N GLY A 443 3.64 -32.97 -23.04
CA GLY A 443 2.84 -34.13 -23.40
C GLY A 443 2.48 -34.23 -24.90
N GLN A 444 2.84 -33.23 -25.70
CA GLN A 444 2.80 -33.26 -27.16
C GLN A 444 4.18 -33.61 -27.71
#